data_AF-A0A5J9WJP8-F1
#
_entry.id   AF-A0A5J9WJP8-F1
#
_cell.length_a   1.000
_cell.length_b   1.000
_cell.length_c   1.000
_cell.angle_alpha   90.00
_cell.angle_beta   90.00
_cell.angle_gamma   90.00
#
_symmetry.space_group_name_H-M   'P 1'
#
loop_
_entity.id
_entity.type
_entity.pdbx_description
1 polymer ?
#
loop_
_entity_poly.entity_id
_entity_poly.type
_entity_poly.pdbx_seq_one_letter_code
_entity_poly.pdbx_strand_id
1 'polypeptide(L)'
;MRKVFALLVLAGAALLAAAGGASGQQQGVWNIITRPMFEKMLSHRRDSPCEGAFYTYDAFIEAASKSPGFGTTGNDETRKRELAAFFGQTSHETTDRLPGDTAG
;
A
#
# COMPACT_ATOMS: atom_id res chain seq x y z
N MET A 1 8.54 8.73 25.23
CA MET A 1 7.66 7.54 25.13
C MET A 1 7.81 6.93 23.73
N ARG A 2 8.90 6.19 23.49
CA ARG A 2 9.39 5.82 22.14
C ARG A 2 9.42 4.31 21.88
N LYS A 3 8.62 3.51 22.59
CA LYS A 3 8.79 2.04 22.61
C LYS A 3 7.51 1.20 22.59
N VAL A 4 6.41 1.68 21.99
CA VAL A 4 5.14 0.89 22.02
C VAL A 4 4.45 0.70 20.67
N PHE A 5 4.79 1.44 19.61
CA PHE A 5 4.10 1.30 18.32
C PHE A 5 4.65 0.19 17.40
N ALA A 6 5.75 -0.46 17.79
CA ALA A 6 6.33 -1.59 17.02
C ALA A 6 5.64 -2.94 17.27
N LEU A 7 4.52 -2.98 18.00
CA LEU A 7 3.84 -4.23 18.39
C LEU A 7 2.56 -4.55 17.60
N LEU A 8 2.19 -3.76 16.59
CA LEU A 8 1.08 -4.10 15.68
C LEU A 8 1.53 -4.53 14.28
N VAL A 9 2.79 -4.96 14.12
CA VAL A 9 3.29 -5.50 12.84
C VAL A 9 3.25 -7.04 12.79
N LEU A 10 2.83 -7.72 13.86
CA LEU A 10 2.80 -9.19 13.95
C LEU A 10 1.39 -9.83 13.99
N ALA A 11 0.33 -9.10 13.63
CA ALA A 11 -1.04 -9.65 13.60
C ALA A 11 -1.71 -9.60 12.21
N GLY A 12 -0.93 -9.45 11.13
CA GLY A 12 -1.44 -9.41 9.75
C GLY A 12 -1.14 -10.66 8.92
N ALA A 13 -0.46 -11.67 9.47
CA ALA A 13 0.00 -12.84 8.70
C ALA A 13 -0.72 -14.15 9.06
N ALA A 14 -1.80 -14.12 9.84
CA ALA A 14 -2.43 -15.34 10.33
C ALA A 14 -3.95 -15.23 10.47
N LEU A 15 -4.69 -14.93 9.40
CA LEU A 15 -6.08 -15.39 9.28
C LEU A 15 -6.65 -15.31 7.84
N LEU A 16 -6.22 -16.18 6.93
CA LEU A 16 -7.15 -16.79 5.96
C LEU A 16 -6.57 -18.04 5.27
N ALA A 17 -6.26 -19.06 6.06
CA ALA A 17 -6.29 -20.43 5.55
C ALA A 17 -7.75 -20.90 5.53
N ALA A 18 -8.50 -20.54 4.49
CA ALA A 18 -9.82 -21.11 4.23
C ALA A 18 -10.10 -21.15 2.73
N ALA A 19 -10.05 -22.36 2.19
CA ALA A 19 -10.74 -22.87 1.02
C ALA A 19 -10.44 -22.26 -0.37
N GLY A 20 -10.03 -23.14 -1.28
CA GLY A 20 -10.33 -23.02 -2.70
C GLY A 20 -9.11 -22.70 -3.55
N GLY A 21 -8.52 -23.75 -4.13
CA GLY A 21 -7.65 -23.59 -5.27
C GLY A 21 -8.40 -22.86 -6.39
N ALA A 22 -7.91 -21.69 -6.77
CA ALA A 22 -8.15 -21.11 -8.06
C ALA A 22 -6.78 -20.82 -8.64
N SER A 23 -6.39 -21.62 -9.64
CA SER A 23 -5.37 -21.28 -10.62
C SER A 23 -5.88 -20.12 -11.48
N GLY A 24 -6.16 -18.98 -10.84
CA GLY A 24 -6.39 -17.72 -11.52
C GLY A 24 -5.04 -17.14 -11.86
N GLN A 25 -4.80 -16.93 -13.15
CA GLN A 25 -3.61 -16.28 -13.71
C GLN A 25 -3.02 -15.26 -12.73
N GLN A 26 -1.75 -15.43 -12.37
CA GLN A 26 -1.02 -14.56 -11.44
C GLN A 26 -0.92 -13.16 -12.06
N GLN A 27 -1.98 -12.38 -11.94
CA GLN A 27 -2.06 -11.01 -12.43
C GLN A 27 -1.22 -10.17 -11.47
N GLY A 28 -0.13 -9.60 -11.96
CA GLY A 28 0.72 -8.75 -11.14
C GLY A 28 -0.04 -7.52 -10.62
N VAL A 29 0.52 -6.87 -9.60
CA VAL A 29 0.00 -5.63 -9.01
C VAL A 29 -0.28 -4.55 -10.06
N TRP A 30 0.49 -4.53 -11.15
CA TRP A 30 0.34 -3.61 -12.29
C TRP A 30 -1.03 -3.69 -12.99
N ASN A 31 -1.71 -4.83 -12.91
CA ASN A 31 -3.03 -5.02 -13.53
C ASN A 31 -4.17 -4.38 -12.71
N ILE A 32 -3.94 -4.12 -11.42
CA ILE A 32 -4.89 -3.42 -10.54
C ILE A 32 -4.49 -1.96 -10.38
N ILE A 33 -3.23 -1.72 -10.02
CA ILE A 33 -2.67 -0.40 -9.81
C ILE A 33 -1.90 -0.04 -11.08
N THR A 34 -2.61 0.62 -11.99
CA THR A 34 -2.01 1.20 -13.19
C THR A 34 -1.24 2.47 -12.83
N ARG A 35 -0.26 2.85 -13.66
CA ARG A 35 0.48 4.13 -13.48
C ARG A 35 -0.44 5.34 -13.28
N PRO A 36 -1.48 5.60 -14.11
CA PRO A 36 -2.38 6.74 -13.88
C PRO A 36 -3.15 6.65 -12.56
N MET A 37 -3.47 5.43 -12.08
CA MET A 37 -4.10 5.24 -10.77
C MET A 37 -3.14 5.56 -9.62
N PHE A 38 -1.88 5.12 -9.72
CA PHE A 38 -0.82 5.47 -8.77
C PHE A 38 -0.59 6.99 -8.69
N GLU A 39 -0.48 7.65 -9.84
CA GLU A 39 -0.30 9.10 -9.90
C GLU A 39 -1.49 9.86 -9.31
N LYS A 40 -2.71 9.34 -9.48
CA LYS A 40 -3.93 9.92 -8.88
C LYS A 40 -4.00 9.69 -7.36
N MET A 41 -3.61 8.51 -6.88
CA MET A 41 -3.61 8.18 -5.45
C MET A 41 -2.60 9.03 -4.67
N LEU A 42 -1.48 9.39 -5.29
CA LEU A 42 -0.43 10.18 -4.68
C LEU A 42 -0.19 11.49 -5.46
N SER A 43 -1.27 12.23 -5.74
CA SER A 43 -1.24 13.41 -6.60
C SER A 43 -0.35 14.55 -6.08
N HIS A 44 -0.29 14.74 -4.77
CA HIS A 44 0.42 15.85 -4.13
C HIS A 44 1.86 15.51 -3.71
N ARG A 45 2.32 14.28 -3.95
CA ARG A 45 3.64 13.83 -3.46
C ARG A 45 4.82 14.58 -4.07
N ARG A 46 4.61 15.24 -5.22
CA ARG A 46 5.62 16.02 -5.95
C ARG A 46 5.46 17.52 -5.74
N ASP A 47 4.45 17.96 -5.01
CA ASP A 47 4.23 19.37 -4.74
C ASP A 47 5.25 19.84 -3.71
N SER A 48 5.87 21.00 -3.94
CA SER A 48 6.73 21.63 -2.92
C SER A 48 5.88 22.00 -1.70
N PRO A 49 6.31 21.73 -0.45
CA PRO A 49 7.66 21.34 0.00
C PRO A 49 7.87 19.82 0.17
N CYS A 50 6.95 18.97 -0.28
CA CYS A 50 6.94 17.54 0.01
C CYS A 50 8.08 16.80 -0.71
N GLU A 51 8.87 16.01 0.02
CA GLU A 51 9.94 15.17 -0.54
C GLU A 51 9.43 13.83 -1.12
N GLY A 52 8.14 13.75 -1.47
CA GLY A 52 7.49 12.53 -1.95
C GLY A 52 7.82 12.14 -3.40
N ALA A 53 8.62 12.93 -4.11
CA ALA A 53 9.07 12.63 -5.46
C ALA A 53 9.86 11.32 -5.57
N PHE A 54 10.43 10.84 -4.45
CA PHE A 54 11.09 9.54 -4.33
C PHE A 54 10.17 8.35 -4.64
N TYR A 55 8.87 8.46 -4.33
CA TYR A 55 7.90 7.40 -4.59
C TYR A 55 7.51 7.36 -6.09
N THR A 56 8.19 6.51 -6.85
CA THR A 56 7.90 6.28 -8.27
C THR A 56 7.10 5.00 -8.49
N TYR A 57 6.31 4.98 -9.56
CA TYR A 57 5.55 3.78 -9.95
C TYR A 57 6.48 2.61 -10.24
N ASP A 58 7.61 2.86 -10.89
CA ASP A 58 8.57 1.81 -11.25
C ASP A 58 9.21 1.18 -10.02
N ALA A 59 9.61 2.00 -9.03
CA ALA A 59 10.08 1.50 -7.74
C ALA A 59 9.00 0.72 -6.98
N PHE A 60 7.73 1.15 -7.06
CA PHE A 60 6.61 0.43 -6.47
C PHE A 60 6.42 -0.96 -7.12
N ILE A 61 6.43 -1.05 -8.45
CA ILE A 61 6.28 -2.33 -9.15
C ILE A 61 7.49 -3.25 -8.90
N GLU A 62 8.70 -2.69 -8.88
CA GLU A 62 9.91 -3.45 -8.53
C GLU A 62 9.82 -4.02 -7.11
N ALA A 63 9.42 -3.20 -6.13
CA ALA A 63 9.24 -3.65 -4.75
C ALA A 63 8.14 -4.74 -4.64
N ALA A 64 7.00 -4.53 -5.29
CA ALA A 64 5.91 -5.51 -5.32
C ALA A 64 6.36 -6.85 -5.94
N SER A 65 7.23 -6.84 -6.95
CA SER A 65 7.77 -8.07 -7.55
C SER A 65 8.65 -8.87 -6.59
N LYS A 66 9.27 -8.21 -5.60
CA LYS A 66 10.11 -8.82 -4.56
C LYS A 66 9.32 -9.30 -3.34
N SER A 67 8.00 -9.06 -3.30
CA SER A 67 7.11 -9.49 -2.22
C SER A 67 6.06 -10.48 -2.73
N PRO A 68 6.40 -11.77 -2.86
CA PRO A 68 5.46 -12.80 -3.32
C PRO A 68 4.18 -12.81 -2.47
N GLY A 69 3.02 -12.76 -3.13
CA GLY A 69 1.71 -12.77 -2.47
C GLY A 69 1.10 -11.39 -2.26
N PHE A 70 1.90 -10.31 -2.31
CA PHE A 70 1.39 -8.94 -2.17
C PHE A 70 0.55 -8.53 -3.38
N GLY A 71 -0.75 -8.26 -3.17
CA GLY A 71 -1.67 -7.83 -4.23
C GLY A 71 -1.93 -8.90 -5.30
N THR A 72 -1.52 -10.15 -5.04
CA THR A 72 -1.73 -11.30 -5.94
C THR A 72 -2.46 -12.45 -5.26
N THR A 73 -2.84 -12.32 -3.98
CA THR A 73 -3.48 -13.40 -3.21
C THR A 73 -4.98 -13.20 -3.11
N GLY A 74 -5.74 -14.28 -3.29
CA GLY A 74 -7.20 -14.27 -3.19
C GLY A 74 -7.90 -13.72 -4.43
N ASN A 75 -9.18 -13.37 -4.28
CA ASN A 75 -9.98 -12.81 -5.38
C ASN A 75 -9.69 -11.33 -5.64
N ASP A 76 -10.22 -10.78 -6.74
CA ASP A 76 -9.98 -9.38 -7.14
C ASP A 76 -10.37 -8.36 -6.08
N GLU A 77 -11.45 -8.60 -5.33
CA GLU A 77 -11.86 -7.74 -4.24
C GLU A 77 -10.83 -7.73 -3.10
N THR A 78 -10.32 -8.91 -2.73
CA THR A 78 -9.30 -9.07 -1.69
C THR A 78 -8.00 -8.37 -2.08
N ARG A 79 -7.56 -8.55 -3.33
CA ARG A 79 -6.36 -7.91 -3.86
C ARG A 79 -6.49 -6.39 -3.92
N LYS A 80 -7.64 -5.87 -4.37
CA LYS A 80 -7.95 -4.43 -4.36
C LYS A 80 -7.94 -3.87 -2.94
N ARG A 81 -8.54 -4.59 -1.99
CA ARG A 81 -8.60 -4.19 -0.57
C ARG A 81 -7.21 -4.16 0.07
N GLU A 82 -6.37 -5.16 -0.20
CA GLU A 82 -4.98 -5.20 0.28
C GLU A 82 -4.18 -4.00 -0.24
N LEU A 83 -4.26 -3.72 -1.55
CA LEU A 83 -3.54 -2.59 -2.16
C LEU A 83 -4.07 -1.24 -1.65
N ALA A 84 -5.39 -1.09 -1.51
CA ALA A 84 -5.99 0.12 -0.93
C ALA A 84 -5.58 0.33 0.53
N ALA A 85 -5.51 -0.74 1.33
CA ALA A 85 -5.04 -0.68 2.71
C ALA A 85 -3.57 -0.26 2.77
N PHE A 86 -2.71 -0.82 1.92
CA PHE A 86 -1.30 -0.44 1.83
C PHE A 86 -1.13 1.05 1.51
N PHE A 87 -1.79 1.55 0.46
CA PHE A 87 -1.73 2.97 0.10
C PHE A 87 -2.34 3.86 1.19
N GLY A 88 -3.46 3.47 1.80
CA GLY A 88 -4.07 4.23 2.90
C GLY A 88 -3.15 4.36 4.11
N GLN A 89 -2.49 3.28 4.52
CA GLN A 89 -1.56 3.29 5.64
C GLN A 89 -0.28 4.09 5.31
N THR A 90 0.35 3.83 4.17
CA THR A 90 1.57 4.54 3.76
C THR A 90 1.31 6.04 3.56
N SER A 91 0.17 6.43 3.00
CA SER A 91 -0.23 7.84 2.92
C SER A 91 -0.43 8.46 4.29
N HIS A 92 -1.05 7.76 5.26
CA HIS A 92 -1.23 8.31 6.62
C HIS A 92 0.12 8.57 7.31
N GLU A 93 1.06 7.64 7.19
CA GLU A 93 2.39 7.76 7.81
C GLU A 93 3.29 8.78 7.11
N THR A 94 3.09 9.01 5.80
CA THR A 94 3.89 9.96 5.02
C THR A 94 3.19 11.31 4.78
N THR A 95 1.98 11.50 5.31
CA THR A 95 1.32 12.80 5.27
C THR A 95 2.09 13.76 6.17
N ASP A 96 2.71 14.76 5.58
CA ASP A 96 3.19 15.93 6.29
C ASP A 96 1.98 16.61 6.94
N ARG A 97 1.80 16.40 8.24
CA ARG A 97 0.82 17.14 9.04
C ARG A 97 1.24 18.60 8.99
N LEU A 98 0.45 19.46 8.36
CA LEU A 98 0.71 20.89 8.39
C LEU A 98 0.77 21.35 9.86
N PRO A 99 1.64 22.34 10.20
CA PRO A 99 1.63 22.95 11.52
C PRO A 99 0.31 23.71 11.71
N GLY A 100 -0.68 23.04 12.27
CA GLY A 100 -2.04 23.57 12.47
C GLY A 100 -3.06 22.56 12.97
N ASP A 101 -2.84 21.26 12.74
CA ASP A 101 -3.79 20.21 13.16
C ASP A 101 -3.55 19.76 14.61
N THR A 102 -3.57 20.71 15.55
CA THR A 102 -3.86 20.41 16.96
C THR A 102 -5.37 20.41 17.15
N ALA A 103 -5.86 19.26 17.61
CA ALA A 103 -7.24 19.00 18.00
C ALA A 103 -7.90 20.16 18.76
N GLY A 104 -9.11 20.51 18.34
CA GLY A 104 -10.12 21.17 19.16
C GLY A 104 -11.28 20.21 19.39
#